data_AF-A0A8X7VWR0-F1
#
_entry.id   AF-A0A8X7VWR0-F1
#
_cell.length_a   1.000
_cell.length_b   1.000
_cell.length_c   1.000
_cell.angle_alpha   90.00
_cell.angle_beta   90.00
_cell.angle_gamma   90.00
#
_symmetry.space_group_name_H-M   'P 1'
#
loop_
_entity.id
_entity.type
_entity.pdbx_description
1 polymer ?
#
loop_
_entity_poly.entity_id
_entity_poly.type
_entity_poly.pdbx_seq_one_letter_code
_entity_poly.pdbx_strand_id
1 'polypeptide(L)'
;MVDFVSSLGLYLGEIDGFEFHQFPSLERLSRVSEDELRKAGFGYSRAKYITGTVSALQSKPGGGDEWLLSLRKLDLQDAIAALCTLPGVGPKVAACIALFSLDQHSAIPVDTHVWQIATRYLVPDLAGAKLTNKLCSRVAEAFVSKYGEYAGWAQTLLFIAELPAQKALLQSSQSIKLVKSAEKKSNEASIESIVSLDHFCLEHSNL
;
A
#
# COMPACT_ATOMS: atom_id res chain seq x y z
N MET A 1 -9.17 17.35 7.32
CA MET A 1 -9.87 16.61 6.23
C MET A 1 -10.42 15.28 6.74
N VAL A 2 -9.56 14.38 7.23
CA VAL A 2 -9.99 13.09 7.82
C VAL A 2 -10.81 13.33 9.09
N ASP A 3 -10.41 14.28 9.94
CA ASP A 3 -11.14 14.63 11.16
C ASP A 3 -12.55 15.15 10.87
N PHE A 4 -12.72 15.91 9.78
CA PHE A 4 -14.04 16.36 9.34
C PHE A 4 -14.96 15.18 9.01
N VAL A 5 -14.49 14.23 8.19
CA VAL A 5 -15.31 13.05 7.85
C VAL A 5 -15.59 12.19 9.08
N SER A 6 -14.59 12.03 9.95
CA SER A 6 -14.74 11.32 11.22
C SER A 6 -15.84 11.95 12.09
N SER A 7 -15.87 13.29 12.20
CA SER A 7 -16.86 14.02 13.02
C SER A 7 -18.31 13.89 12.55
N LEU A 8 -18.54 13.46 11.30
CA LEU A 8 -19.89 13.16 10.78
C LEU A 8 -20.42 11.82 11.32
N GLY A 9 -19.52 11.01 11.88
CA GLY A 9 -19.77 9.69 12.43
C GLY A 9 -20.55 9.68 13.74
N LEU A 10 -20.87 8.48 14.22
CA LEU A 10 -21.36 8.33 15.59
C LEU A 10 -20.21 8.48 16.56
N TYR A 11 -20.31 9.39 17.53
CA TYR A 11 -19.34 9.49 18.62
C TYR A 11 -19.31 8.19 19.43
N LEU A 12 -18.11 7.67 19.64
CA LEU A 12 -17.85 6.42 20.36
C LEU A 12 -17.30 6.67 21.77
N GLY A 13 -16.52 7.74 21.96
CA GLY A 13 -15.84 8.03 23.22
C GLY A 13 -14.56 8.83 23.02
N GLU A 14 -13.88 9.11 24.13
CA GLU A 14 -12.62 9.84 24.17
C GLU A 14 -11.56 9.01 24.91
N ILE A 15 -10.35 8.98 24.37
CA ILE A 15 -9.18 8.36 25.01
C ILE A 15 -8.01 9.33 24.88
N ASP A 16 -7.37 9.68 25.99
CA ASP A 16 -6.20 10.58 26.04
C ASP A 16 -6.39 11.91 25.29
N GLY A 17 -7.60 12.49 25.34
CA GLY A 17 -7.93 13.74 24.65
C GLY A 17 -8.26 13.58 23.16
N PHE A 18 -8.31 12.35 22.64
CA PHE A 18 -8.70 12.07 21.26
C PHE A 18 -10.14 11.55 21.20
N GLU A 19 -10.98 12.24 20.43
CA GLU A 19 -12.35 11.83 20.17
C GLU A 19 -12.43 10.79 19.05
N PHE A 20 -13.10 9.67 19.33
CA PHE A 20 -13.31 8.60 18.37
C PHE A 20 -14.74 8.60 17.86
N HIS A 21 -14.87 8.46 16.55
CA HIS A 21 -16.15 8.37 15.86
C HIS A 21 -16.15 7.14 14.93
N GLN A 22 -17.32 6.55 14.71
CA GLN A 22 -17.50 5.56 13.64
C GLN A 22 -17.35 6.23 12.28
N PHE A 23 -16.98 5.47 11.25
CA PHE A 23 -17.10 5.97 9.89
C PHE A 23 -18.59 6.32 9.60
N PRO A 24 -18.90 7.48 9.01
CA PRO A 24 -20.27 7.91 8.83
C PRO A 24 -21.06 6.98 7.89
N SER A 25 -22.31 6.70 8.24
CA SER A 25 -23.22 5.95 7.36
C SER A 25 -23.54 6.74 6.09
N LEU A 26 -24.01 6.04 5.06
CA LEU A 26 -24.39 6.65 3.79
C LEU A 26 -25.46 7.76 3.97
N GLU A 27 -26.39 7.57 4.90
CA GLU A 27 -27.44 8.52 5.26
C GLU A 27 -26.92 9.79 5.93
N ARG A 28 -25.81 9.70 6.66
CA ARG A 28 -25.16 10.85 7.28
C ARG A 28 -24.34 11.61 6.27
N LEU A 29 -23.59 10.89 5.45
CA LEU A 29 -22.84 11.48 4.34
C LEU A 29 -23.77 12.20 3.35
N SER A 30 -25.01 11.72 3.14
CA SER A 30 -25.95 12.38 2.22
C SER A 30 -26.48 13.72 2.71
N ARG A 31 -26.29 14.06 3.99
CA ARG A 31 -26.67 15.36 4.56
C ARG A 31 -25.60 16.43 4.37
N VAL A 32 -24.39 16.03 3.97
CA VAL A 32 -23.25 16.93 3.83
C VAL A 32 -23.24 17.51 2.42
N SER A 33 -23.20 18.83 2.34
CA SER A 33 -23.13 19.54 1.08
C SER A 33 -21.70 19.51 0.50
N GLU A 34 -21.60 19.72 -0.81
CA GLU A 34 -20.31 19.85 -1.47
C GLU A 34 -19.51 21.05 -0.92
N ASP A 35 -20.19 22.14 -0.55
CA ASP A 35 -19.55 23.34 0.00
C ASP A 35 -18.89 23.08 1.36
N GLU A 36 -19.54 22.31 2.23
CA GLU A 36 -18.96 21.88 3.50
C GLU A 36 -17.69 21.03 3.30
N LEU A 37 -17.73 20.09 2.35
CA LEU A 37 -16.55 19.30 2.00
C LEU A 37 -15.42 20.16 1.41
N ARG A 38 -15.74 21.16 0.59
CA ARG A 38 -14.76 22.10 0.06
C ARG A 38 -14.11 22.91 1.18
N LYS A 39 -14.91 23.46 2.11
CA LYS A 39 -14.44 24.17 3.30
C LYS A 39 -13.57 23.29 4.20
N ALA A 40 -13.87 21.99 4.27
CA ALA A 40 -13.08 20.98 4.99
C ALA A 40 -11.78 20.55 4.27
N GLY A 41 -11.46 21.16 3.12
CA GLY A 41 -10.20 20.98 2.40
C GLY A 41 -10.18 19.87 1.36
N PHE A 42 -11.31 19.22 1.07
CA PHE A 42 -11.36 18.13 0.07
C PHE A 42 -11.03 18.63 -1.35
N GLY A 43 -11.14 19.94 -1.58
CA GLY A 43 -10.99 20.57 -2.89
C GLY A 43 -12.21 20.33 -3.78
N TYR A 44 -12.23 21.01 -4.92
CA TYR A 44 -13.40 21.01 -5.82
C TYR A 44 -13.75 19.60 -6.33
N SER A 45 -12.76 18.88 -6.87
CA SER A 45 -13.02 17.59 -7.52
C SER A 45 -13.47 16.51 -6.53
N ARG A 46 -12.81 16.37 -5.37
CA ARG A 46 -13.14 15.28 -4.42
C ARG A 46 -14.44 15.55 -3.68
N ALA A 47 -14.73 16.81 -3.34
CA ALA A 47 -16.02 17.16 -2.76
C ALA A 47 -17.17 16.72 -3.68
N LYS A 48 -17.08 17.04 -4.98
CA LYS A 48 -18.04 16.60 -6.00
C LYS A 48 -18.11 15.06 -6.14
N TYR A 49 -16.97 14.37 -6.07
CA TYR A 49 -16.95 12.90 -6.17
C TYR A 49 -17.61 12.23 -4.99
N ILE A 50 -17.39 12.74 -3.77
CA ILE A 50 -18.00 12.18 -2.56
C ILE A 50 -19.51 12.33 -2.60
N THR A 51 -20.04 13.55 -2.82
CA THR A 51 -21.49 13.78 -2.88
C THR A 51 -22.14 13.01 -4.03
N GLY A 52 -21.49 12.97 -5.20
CA GLY A 52 -21.95 12.19 -6.34
C GLY A 52 -21.96 10.68 -6.08
N THR A 53 -20.94 10.14 -5.41
CA THR A 53 -20.87 8.72 -5.05
C THR A 53 -21.94 8.36 -4.03
N VAL A 54 -22.18 9.20 -3.03
CA VAL A 54 -23.25 9.00 -2.05
C VAL A 54 -24.61 8.92 -2.75
N SER A 55 -24.91 9.87 -3.65
CA SER A 55 -26.15 9.87 -4.42
C SER A 55 -26.28 8.62 -5.33
N ALA A 56 -25.19 8.24 -5.99
CA ALA A 56 -25.16 7.06 -6.86
C ALA A 56 -25.41 5.76 -6.08
N LEU A 57 -24.85 5.65 -4.87
CA LEU A 57 -25.04 4.50 -3.98
C LEU A 57 -26.46 4.45 -3.42
N GLN A 58 -27.03 5.58 -2.99
CA GLN A 58 -28.42 5.64 -2.51
C GLN A 58 -29.43 5.26 -3.60
N SER A 59 -29.08 5.49 -4.86
CA SER A 59 -29.92 5.17 -6.02
C SER A 59 -29.79 3.70 -6.47
N LYS A 60 -28.93 2.88 -5.83
CA LYS A 60 -28.80 1.47 -6.19
C LYS A 60 -30.02 0.66 -5.73
N PRO A 61 -30.46 -0.35 -6.50
CA PRO A 61 -31.46 -1.30 -6.04
C PRO A 61 -31.00 -1.99 -4.74
N GLY A 62 -31.86 -2.05 -3.72
CA GLY A 62 -31.49 -2.59 -2.39
C GLY A 62 -30.67 -1.63 -1.51
N GLY A 63 -30.30 -0.45 -2.03
CA GLY A 63 -29.47 0.52 -1.33
C GLY A 63 -27.97 0.30 -1.53
N GLY A 64 -27.18 1.30 -1.14
CA GLY A 64 -25.74 1.32 -1.37
C GLY A 64 -25.00 0.17 -0.67
N ASP A 65 -25.39 -0.15 0.56
CA ASP A 65 -24.71 -1.16 1.37
C ASP A 65 -24.88 -2.57 0.80
N GLU A 66 -26.11 -2.93 0.41
CA GLU A 66 -26.40 -4.23 -0.23
C GLU A 66 -25.66 -4.35 -1.57
N TRP A 67 -25.69 -3.28 -2.38
CA TRP A 67 -24.96 -3.26 -3.64
C TRP A 67 -23.45 -3.45 -3.43
N LEU A 68 -22.82 -2.74 -2.49
CA LEU A 68 -21.41 -2.87 -2.18
C LEU A 68 -21.05 -4.29 -1.70
N LEU A 69 -21.88 -4.88 -0.84
CA LEU A 69 -21.69 -6.26 -0.36
C LEU A 69 -21.83 -7.29 -1.50
N SER A 70 -22.72 -7.03 -2.46
CA SER A 70 -22.90 -7.92 -3.61
C SER A 70 -21.65 -8.04 -4.48
N LEU A 71 -20.80 -7.00 -4.51
CA LEU A 71 -19.57 -6.99 -5.31
C LEU A 71 -18.55 -8.04 -4.88
N ARG A 72 -18.60 -8.53 -3.63
CA ARG A 72 -17.76 -9.63 -3.16
C ARG A 72 -17.99 -10.95 -3.90
N LYS A 73 -19.15 -11.10 -4.53
CA LYS A 73 -19.53 -12.31 -5.28
C LYS A 73 -19.10 -12.25 -6.75
N LEU A 74 -18.64 -11.09 -7.22
CA LEU A 74 -18.20 -10.89 -8.60
C LEU A 74 -16.74 -11.30 -8.77
N ASP A 75 -16.36 -11.55 -10.02
CA ASP A 75 -14.95 -11.64 -10.35
C ASP A 75 -14.28 -10.26 -10.25
N LEU A 76 -12.94 -10.25 -10.23
CA LEU A 76 -12.17 -9.03 -10.07
C LEU A 76 -12.48 -7.97 -11.15
N GLN A 77 -12.65 -8.38 -12.41
CA GLN A 77 -12.82 -7.44 -13.51
C GLN A 77 -14.21 -6.79 -13.46
N ASP A 78 -15.23 -7.57 -13.16
CA ASP A 78 -16.61 -7.12 -12.98
C ASP A 78 -16.74 -6.23 -11.74
N ALA A 79 -16.10 -6.59 -10.63
CA ALA A 79 -16.06 -5.74 -9.44
C ALA A 79 -15.39 -4.39 -9.73
N ILE A 80 -14.25 -4.39 -10.44
CA ILE A 80 -13.57 -3.15 -10.85
C ILE A 80 -14.46 -2.33 -11.79
N ALA A 81 -15.07 -2.94 -12.79
CA ALA A 81 -15.94 -2.26 -13.74
C ALA A 81 -17.16 -1.63 -13.03
N ALA A 82 -17.79 -2.37 -12.12
CA ALA A 82 -18.91 -1.90 -11.31
C ALA A 82 -18.52 -0.71 -10.43
N LEU A 83 -17.37 -0.77 -9.74
CA LEU A 83 -16.86 0.33 -8.92
C LEU A 83 -16.51 1.56 -9.76
N CYS A 84 -15.96 1.38 -10.96
CA CYS A 84 -15.61 2.48 -11.86
C CYS A 84 -16.83 3.25 -12.39
N THR A 85 -18.06 2.76 -12.16
CA THR A 85 -19.28 3.54 -12.44
C THR A 85 -19.51 4.68 -11.44
N LEU A 86 -18.85 4.65 -10.28
CA LEU A 86 -18.99 5.65 -9.25
C LEU A 86 -18.16 6.91 -9.56
N PRO A 87 -18.69 8.12 -9.30
CA PRO A 87 -17.97 9.37 -9.54
C PRO A 87 -16.61 9.43 -8.83
N GLY A 88 -15.54 9.65 -9.60
CA GLY A 88 -14.17 9.78 -9.07
C GLY A 88 -13.48 8.45 -8.76
N VAL A 89 -14.13 7.31 -9.01
CA VAL A 89 -13.52 5.99 -8.87
C VAL A 89 -12.97 5.54 -10.22
N GLY A 90 -11.65 5.61 -10.37
CA GLY A 90 -10.93 5.03 -11.52
C GLY A 90 -10.37 3.64 -11.21
N PRO A 91 -9.75 2.96 -12.20
CA PRO A 91 -9.25 1.59 -12.06
C PRO A 91 -8.33 1.38 -10.85
N LYS A 92 -7.45 2.34 -10.55
CA LYS A 92 -6.58 2.30 -9.37
C LYS A 92 -7.37 2.29 -8.07
N VAL A 93 -8.36 3.17 -7.94
CA VAL A 93 -9.18 3.28 -6.72
C VAL A 93 -10.07 2.05 -6.58
N ALA A 94 -10.68 1.60 -7.67
CA ALA A 94 -11.46 0.37 -7.71
C ALA A 94 -10.61 -0.84 -7.29
N ALA A 95 -9.38 -0.98 -7.77
CA ALA A 95 -8.46 -2.03 -7.36
C ALA A 95 -8.07 -1.92 -5.87
N CYS A 96 -7.90 -0.71 -5.31
CA CYS A 96 -7.71 -0.55 -3.86
C CYS A 96 -8.91 -1.09 -3.07
N ILE A 97 -10.13 -0.76 -3.49
CA ILE A 97 -11.36 -1.23 -2.83
C ILE A 97 -11.46 -2.75 -2.95
N ALA A 98 -11.20 -3.30 -4.14
CA ALA A 98 -11.21 -4.73 -4.40
C ALA A 98 -10.22 -5.49 -3.48
N LEU A 99 -8.98 -5.01 -3.40
CA LEU A 99 -7.92 -5.61 -2.60
C LEU A 99 -8.22 -5.57 -1.08
N PHE A 100 -8.67 -4.41 -0.57
CA PHE A 100 -8.76 -4.18 0.87
C PHE A 100 -10.15 -4.42 1.48
N SER A 101 -11.19 -4.61 0.66
CA SER A 101 -12.57 -4.69 1.16
C SER A 101 -13.44 -5.77 0.49
N LEU A 102 -13.04 -6.27 -0.70
CA LEU A 102 -13.84 -7.23 -1.47
C LEU A 102 -13.19 -8.63 -1.61
N ASP A 103 -12.21 -8.95 -0.78
CA ASP A 103 -11.55 -10.26 -0.73
C ASP A 103 -10.82 -10.66 -2.04
N GLN A 104 -10.47 -9.67 -2.89
CA GLN A 104 -9.76 -9.88 -4.16
C GLN A 104 -8.24 -9.78 -3.97
N HIS A 105 -7.62 -10.84 -3.44
CA HIS A 105 -6.19 -10.84 -3.06
C HIS A 105 -5.19 -10.65 -4.22
N SER A 106 -5.63 -10.87 -5.45
CA SER A 106 -4.84 -10.70 -6.67
C SER A 106 -4.98 -9.31 -7.29
N ALA A 107 -5.86 -8.45 -6.76
CA ALA A 107 -6.06 -7.10 -7.26
C ALA A 107 -4.81 -6.22 -7.06
N ILE A 108 -4.38 -5.54 -8.13
CA ILE A 108 -3.15 -4.72 -8.12
C ILE A 108 -3.53 -3.24 -8.34
N PRO A 109 -3.51 -2.40 -7.30
CA PRO A 109 -3.70 -0.97 -7.45
C PRO A 109 -2.47 -0.30 -8.08
N VAL A 110 -2.48 -0.15 -9.41
CA VAL A 110 -1.35 0.47 -10.13
C VAL A 110 -1.42 1.99 -10.04
N ASP A 111 -0.51 2.57 -9.26
CA ASP A 111 -0.21 4.01 -9.25
C ASP A 111 1.20 4.29 -9.77
N THR A 112 1.67 5.54 -9.63
CA THR A 112 3.01 5.94 -10.06
C THR A 112 4.14 5.24 -9.30
N HIS A 113 3.95 4.90 -8.03
CA HIS A 113 4.96 4.20 -7.22
C HIS A 113 5.03 2.72 -7.61
N VAL A 114 3.87 2.07 -7.73
CA VAL A 114 3.77 0.68 -8.20
C VAL A 114 4.32 0.56 -9.62
N TRP A 115 4.06 1.54 -10.48
CA TRP A 115 4.66 1.64 -11.81
C TRP A 115 6.20 1.67 -11.75
N GLN A 116 6.78 2.49 -10.87
CA GLN A 116 8.23 2.56 -10.70
C GLN A 116 8.83 1.24 -10.19
N ILE A 117 8.15 0.56 -9.27
CA ILE A 117 8.57 -0.77 -8.78
C ILE A 117 8.51 -1.79 -9.92
N ALA A 118 7.40 -1.83 -10.64
CA ALA A 118 7.18 -2.77 -11.73
C ALA A 118 8.21 -2.60 -12.85
N THR A 119 8.42 -1.37 -13.30
CA THR A 119 9.41 -1.05 -14.35
C THR A 119 10.85 -1.25 -13.90
N ARG A 120 11.13 -1.33 -12.59
CA ARG A 120 12.47 -1.66 -12.09
C ARG A 120 12.72 -3.16 -12.00
N TYR A 121 11.72 -3.96 -11.61
CA TYR A 121 11.94 -5.35 -11.17
C TYR A 121 11.13 -6.41 -11.91
N LEU A 122 10.04 -6.05 -12.60
CA LEU A 122 9.10 -7.01 -13.20
C LEU A 122 9.00 -6.86 -14.73
N VAL A 123 8.95 -5.62 -15.20
CA VAL A 123 8.75 -5.25 -16.61
C VAL A 123 9.74 -4.15 -17.01
N PRO A 124 11.06 -4.43 -16.97
CA PRO A 124 12.09 -3.43 -17.27
C PRO A 124 12.05 -2.89 -18.70
N ASP A 125 11.44 -3.62 -19.63
CA ASP A 125 11.20 -3.18 -21.00
C ASP A 125 10.24 -1.98 -21.10
N LEU A 126 9.46 -1.71 -20.06
CA LEU A 126 8.56 -0.55 -19.97
C LEU A 126 9.22 0.68 -19.32
N ALA A 127 10.50 0.60 -18.95
CA ALA A 127 11.22 1.73 -18.35
C ALA A 127 11.22 2.94 -19.31
N GLY A 128 10.77 4.09 -18.82
CA GLY A 128 10.65 5.33 -19.60
C GLY A 128 9.34 5.52 -20.37
N ALA A 129 8.47 4.50 -20.43
CA ALA A 129 7.13 4.66 -20.99
C ALA A 129 6.22 5.47 -20.07
N LYS A 130 5.25 6.19 -20.65
CA LYS A 130 4.20 6.90 -19.89
C LYS A 130 3.14 5.90 -19.44
N LEU A 131 2.71 6.00 -18.18
CA LEU A 131 1.64 5.19 -17.62
C LEU A 131 0.33 5.43 -18.39
N THR A 132 -0.26 4.34 -18.89
CA THR A 132 -1.58 4.33 -19.55
C THR A 132 -2.41 3.18 -19.00
N ASN A 133 -3.74 3.23 -19.17
CA ASN A 133 -4.63 2.16 -18.68
C ASN A 133 -4.24 0.77 -19.21
N LYS A 134 -3.84 0.66 -20.49
CA LYS A 134 -3.38 -0.60 -21.08
C LYS A 134 -2.11 -1.13 -20.40
N LEU A 135 -1.20 -0.23 -20.02
CA LEU A 135 0.02 -0.60 -19.32
C LEU A 135 -0.23 -0.94 -17.84
N CYS A 136 -1.28 -0.38 -17.23
CA CYS A 136 -1.71 -0.81 -15.88
C CYS A 136 -2.11 -2.29 -15.86
N SER A 137 -2.88 -2.77 -16.85
CA SER A 137 -3.25 -4.19 -16.96
C SER A 137 -2.02 -5.08 -17.08
N ARG A 138 -1.06 -4.70 -17.95
CA ARG A 138 0.20 -5.44 -18.11
C ARG A 138 1.03 -5.51 -16.83
N VAL A 139 1.06 -4.42 -16.05
CA VAL A 139 1.72 -4.41 -14.74
C VAL A 139 1.00 -5.35 -13.77
N ALA A 140 -0.33 -5.28 -13.70
CA ALA A 140 -1.11 -6.16 -12.83
C ALA A 140 -0.86 -7.65 -13.16
N GLU A 141 -0.88 -8.01 -14.45
CA GLU A 141 -0.55 -9.36 -14.93
C GLU A 141 0.87 -9.78 -14.51
N ALA A 142 1.86 -8.90 -14.60
CA ALA A 142 3.22 -9.21 -14.17
C ALA A 142 3.34 -9.48 -12.66
N PHE A 143 2.60 -8.75 -11.83
CA PHE A 143 2.52 -9.03 -10.39
C PHE A 143 1.83 -10.38 -10.12
N VAL A 144 0.69 -10.63 -10.74
CA VAL A 144 -0.05 -11.90 -10.57
C VAL A 144 0.77 -13.09 -11.06
N SER A 145 1.44 -12.98 -12.20
CA SER A 145 2.31 -14.02 -12.75
C SER A 145 3.46 -14.36 -11.80
N LYS A 146 4.02 -13.37 -11.09
CA LYS A 146 5.14 -13.59 -10.18
C LYS A 146 4.74 -14.04 -8.78
N TYR A 147 3.66 -13.49 -8.23
CA TYR A 147 3.28 -13.65 -6.82
C TYR A 147 1.99 -14.47 -6.61
N GLY A 148 1.32 -14.87 -7.69
CA GLY A 148 0.15 -15.74 -7.66
C GLY A 148 -1.09 -15.09 -7.02
N GLU A 149 -1.84 -15.88 -6.28
CA GLU A 149 -3.13 -15.51 -5.68
C GLU A 149 -3.05 -14.30 -4.75
N TYR A 150 -1.94 -14.14 -4.02
CA TYR A 150 -1.74 -13.07 -3.04
C TYR A 150 -0.91 -11.90 -3.58
N ALA A 151 -0.89 -11.70 -4.90
CA ALA A 151 -0.08 -10.68 -5.54
C ALA A 151 -0.36 -9.24 -5.06
N GLY A 152 -1.60 -8.92 -4.69
CA GLY A 152 -1.95 -7.62 -4.11
C GLY A 152 -1.34 -7.38 -2.73
N TRP A 153 -1.24 -8.43 -1.91
CA TRP A 153 -0.54 -8.36 -0.62
C TRP A 153 0.97 -8.20 -0.80
N ALA A 154 1.56 -8.95 -1.73
CA ALA A 154 2.98 -8.78 -2.09
C ALA A 154 3.26 -7.36 -2.61
N GLN A 155 2.39 -6.82 -3.47
CA GLN A 155 2.47 -5.45 -3.94
C GLN A 155 2.40 -4.44 -2.78
N THR A 156 1.53 -4.65 -1.81
CA THR A 156 1.40 -3.77 -0.62
C THR A 156 2.69 -3.74 0.18
N LEU A 157 3.34 -4.89 0.39
CA LEU A 157 4.64 -4.96 1.07
C LEU A 157 5.73 -4.21 0.31
N LEU A 158 5.80 -4.39 -1.02
CA LEU A 158 6.77 -3.68 -1.86
C LEU A 158 6.54 -2.17 -1.86
N PHE A 159 5.28 -1.73 -1.84
CA PHE A 159 4.93 -0.32 -1.71
C PHE A 159 5.38 0.25 -0.36
N ILE A 160 5.13 -0.45 0.74
CA ILE A 160 5.56 -0.04 2.09
C ILE A 160 7.09 0.07 2.15
N ALA A 161 7.82 -0.89 1.58
CA ALA A 161 9.28 -0.87 1.53
C ALA A 161 9.84 0.36 0.77
N GLU A 162 9.06 0.94 -0.14
CA GLU A 162 9.47 2.13 -0.90
C GLU A 162 9.16 3.47 -0.19
N LEU A 163 8.42 3.44 0.93
CA LEU A 163 8.13 4.66 1.71
C LEU A 163 9.43 5.24 2.30
N PRO A 164 9.63 6.58 2.29
CA PRO A 164 10.89 7.19 2.73
C PRO A 164 11.37 6.77 4.12
N ALA A 165 10.45 6.69 5.09
CA ALA A 165 10.77 6.25 6.45
C ALA A 165 11.25 4.80 6.50
N GLN A 166 10.64 3.92 5.71
CA GLN A 166 11.02 2.51 5.65
C GLN A 166 12.34 2.31 4.90
N LYS A 167 12.58 3.07 3.82
CA LYS A 167 13.89 3.08 3.14
C LYS A 167 15.02 3.46 4.09
N ALA A 168 14.83 4.50 4.91
CA ALA A 168 15.83 4.92 5.88
C ALA A 168 16.12 3.81 6.92
N LEU A 169 15.09 3.13 7.42
CA LEU A 169 15.22 2.00 8.35
C LEU A 169 15.92 0.79 7.70
N LEU A 170 15.63 0.51 6.44
CA LEU A 170 16.26 -0.60 5.71
C LEU A 170 17.74 -0.31 5.41
N GLN A 171 18.07 0.93 5.03
CA GLN A 171 19.45 1.36 4.80
C GLN A 171 20.27 1.33 6.10
N SER A 172 19.72 1.82 7.22
CA SER A 172 20.40 1.74 8.51
C SER A 172 20.61 0.29 8.95
N SER A 173 19.62 -0.58 8.74
CA SER A 173 19.72 -2.02 9.06
C SER A 173 20.74 -2.75 8.19
N GLN A 174 20.86 -2.40 6.90
CA GLN A 174 21.88 -2.94 5.99
C GLN A 174 23.27 -2.47 6.39
N SER A 175 23.45 -1.19 6.72
CA SER A 175 24.70 -0.66 7.25
C SER A 175 25.11 -1.36 8.55
N ILE A 176 24.17 -1.60 9.47
CA ILE A 176 24.44 -2.35 10.71
C ILE A 176 24.82 -3.80 10.43
N LYS A 177 24.16 -4.48 9.48
CA LYS A 177 24.54 -5.85 9.07
C LYS A 177 25.92 -5.89 8.42
N LEU A 178 26.24 -4.91 7.57
CA LEU A 178 27.55 -4.79 6.92
C LEU A 178 28.65 -4.56 7.97
N VAL A 179 28.44 -3.65 8.92
CA VAL A 179 29.38 -3.39 10.03
C VAL A 179 29.57 -4.65 10.89
N LYS A 180 28.50 -5.33 11.31
CA LYS A 180 28.61 -6.58 12.10
C LYS A 180 29.30 -7.71 11.35
N SER A 181 29.09 -7.82 10.04
CA SER A 181 29.78 -8.82 9.21
C SER A 181 31.26 -8.48 8.98
N ALA A 182 31.61 -7.20 8.93
CA ALA A 182 33.00 -6.73 8.87
C ALA A 182 33.73 -6.93 10.20
N GLU A 183 33.10 -6.60 11.34
CA GLU A 183 33.64 -6.83 12.68
C GLU A 183 33.87 -8.31 12.99
N LYS A 184 32.96 -9.19 12.53
CA LYS A 184 33.14 -10.64 12.65
C LYS A 184 34.33 -11.13 11.85
N LYS A 185 34.52 -10.64 10.62
CA LYS A 185 35.67 -10.99 9.77
C LYS A 185 36.99 -10.44 10.33
N SER A 186 37.01 -9.25 10.93
CA SER A 186 38.23 -8.70 11.54
C SER A 186 38.60 -9.44 12.83
N ASN A 187 37.63 -9.88 13.62
CA ASN A 187 37.89 -10.72 14.80
C ASN A 187 38.37 -12.13 14.41
N GLU A 188 37.79 -12.75 13.38
CA GLU A 188 38.27 -14.04 12.88
C GLU A 188 39.71 -13.95 12.32
N ALA A 189 40.03 -12.90 11.55
CA ALA A 189 41.39 -12.69 11.05
C ALA A 189 42.42 -12.38 12.16
N SER A 190 42.00 -11.65 13.21
CA SER A 190 42.86 -11.36 14.37
C SER A 190 43.15 -12.63 15.17
N ILE A 191 42.15 -13.50 15.36
CA ILE A 191 42.32 -14.80 16.02
C ILE A 191 43.25 -15.70 15.20
N GLU A 192 43.09 -15.78 13.87
CA GLU A 192 44.00 -16.58 13.01
C GLU A 192 45.45 -16.09 13.08
N SER A 193 45.69 -14.76 13.16
CA SER A 193 47.04 -14.22 13.32
C SER A 193 47.67 -14.53 14.68
N ILE A 194 46.89 -14.56 15.77
CA ILE A 194 47.36 -14.92 17.12
C ILE A 194 47.74 -16.41 17.16
N VAL A 195 46.90 -17.27 16.58
CA VAL A 195 47.15 -18.73 16.51
C VAL A 195 48.40 -19.04 15.67
N SER A 196 48.70 -18.24 14.65
CA SER A 196 49.91 -18.38 13.83
C SER A 196 51.18 -17.90 14.54
N LEU A 197 51.10 -16.86 15.39
CA LEU A 197 52.23 -16.41 16.22
C LEU A 197 52.57 -17.40 17.34
N ASP A 198 51.57 -18.03 17.96
CA ASP A 198 51.80 -19.05 19.01
C ASP A 198 52.47 -20.32 18.45
N HIS A 199 52.21 -20.67 17.18
CA HIS A 199 52.91 -21.75 16.51
C HIS A 199 54.37 -21.42 16.17
N PHE A 200 54.71 -20.13 15.97
CA PHE A 200 56.09 -19.69 15.72
C PHE A 200 56.93 -19.60 17.02
N CYS A 201 56.30 -19.31 18.16
CA CYS A 201 57.00 -19.27 19.46
C CYS A 201 57.30 -20.66 20.05
N LEU A 202 56.59 -21.71 19.66
CA LEU A 202 56.83 -23.08 20.14
C LEU A 202 57.99 -23.81 19.43
N GLU A 203 58.48 -23.31 18.28
CA GLU A 203 59.62 -23.90 17.57
C GLU A 203 61.00 -23.32 17.97
N HIS A 204 61.05 -22.34 18.89
CA HIS A 204 62.31 -21.72 19.35
C HIS A 204 62.59 -21.83 20.86
N SER A 205 61.87 -22.72 21.57
CA SER A 205 62.10 -22.97 23.01
C SER A 205 62.73 -24.34 23.32
N ASN A 206 63.15 -25.13 22.33
CA ASN A 206 63.94 -26.35 22.53
C ASN A 206 65.35 -26.16 21.96
N LEU A 207 66.17 -25.45 22.73
CA LEU A 207 67.62 -25.60 22.79
C LEU A 207 67.96 -26.35 24.08
#